data_AF-A0A960CQZ7-F1
#
_entry.id   AF-A0A960CQZ7-F1
#
_cell.length_a   1.000
_cell.length_b   1.000
_cell.length_c   1.000
_cell.angle_alpha   90.00
_cell.angle_beta   90.00
_cell.angle_gamma   90.00
#
_symmetry.space_group_name_H-M   'P 1'
#
loop_
_entity.id
_entity.type
_entity.pdbx_description
1 polymer ?
#
loop_
_entity_poly.entity_id
_entity_poly.type
_entity_poly.pdbx_seq_one_letter_code
_entity_poly.pdbx_strand_id
1 'polypeptide(L)'
;MITALAAAMLAGCSTGDDAVAQGGTFEFVAPGGKTDIFYDPPASRGKPGPVSGPDLMDTSKTLSLNDFEGKVVVINVWGQWCGPCRAEITQLEKVYDATRNLPVAFLGIDVRDNDIDAPRDFVADRKVSYPSIYDPAMRTMIAFGGKYPTTVIPSTVVLDREHRVAAVFLRELLADDLLPVVQRLAAEPAPAKSAAP
;
A
#
# COMPACT_ATOMS: atom_id res chain seq x y z
N MET A 1 11.89 -22.30 -78.44
CA MET A 1 12.06 -22.10 -76.99
C MET A 1 11.31 -20.83 -76.61
N ILE A 2 10.27 -20.93 -75.78
CA ILE A 2 9.83 -19.94 -74.76
C ILE A 2 8.83 -20.70 -73.86
N THR A 3 9.42 -21.21 -72.79
CA THR A 3 8.98 -21.22 -71.38
C THR A 3 7.49 -21.14 -71.05
N ALA A 4 6.99 -22.20 -70.40
CA ALA A 4 5.91 -22.16 -69.42
C ALA A 4 6.43 -21.58 -68.09
N LEU A 5 5.60 -20.90 -67.28
CA LEU A 5 5.69 -21.05 -65.83
C LEU A 5 4.40 -20.68 -65.10
N ALA A 6 4.14 -21.49 -64.09
CA ALA A 6 2.97 -21.65 -63.25
C ALA A 6 2.63 -20.47 -62.33
N ALA A 7 1.36 -20.44 -61.93
CA ALA A 7 0.88 -19.71 -60.77
C ALA A 7 1.42 -20.33 -59.46
N ALA A 8 1.78 -19.48 -58.50
CA ALA A 8 1.93 -19.86 -57.10
C ALA A 8 1.43 -18.71 -56.22
N MET A 9 0.28 -18.92 -55.57
CA MET A 9 -0.14 -18.13 -54.42
C MET A 9 0.66 -18.60 -53.20
N LEU A 10 1.30 -17.66 -52.49
CA LEU A 10 1.76 -17.87 -51.11
C LEU A 10 1.43 -16.62 -50.31
N ALA A 11 0.29 -16.69 -49.61
CA ALA A 11 0.05 -15.89 -48.41
C ALA A 11 0.84 -16.53 -47.26
N GLY A 12 1.62 -15.73 -46.56
CA GLY A 12 2.36 -16.15 -45.37
C GLY A 12 2.95 -14.95 -44.66
N CYS A 13 2.16 -14.29 -43.82
CA CYS A 13 2.74 -13.41 -42.80
C CYS A 13 3.36 -14.32 -41.75
N SER A 14 4.70 -14.41 -41.74
CA SER A 14 5.44 -14.99 -40.64
C SER A 14 5.38 -14.01 -39.46
N THR A 15 4.53 -14.30 -38.48
CA THR A 15 4.79 -13.87 -37.10
C THR A 15 5.89 -14.78 -36.57
N GLY A 16 7.10 -14.23 -36.44
CA GLY A 16 8.22 -14.95 -35.86
C GLY A 16 7.99 -15.25 -34.39
N ASP A 17 8.65 -16.30 -33.90
CA ASP A 17 8.65 -16.72 -32.48
C ASP A 17 9.25 -15.66 -31.52
N ASP A 18 9.71 -14.53 -32.06
CA ASP A 18 10.29 -13.40 -31.35
C ASP A 18 9.30 -12.24 -31.11
N ALA A 19 8.00 -12.48 -31.31
CA ALA A 19 6.97 -11.51 -30.93
C ALA A 19 6.92 -11.38 -29.40
N VAL A 20 7.70 -10.45 -28.85
CA VAL A 20 7.65 -10.09 -27.43
C VAL A 20 6.30 -9.41 -27.18
N ALA A 21 5.38 -10.14 -26.55
CA ALA A 21 4.16 -9.57 -25.98
C ALA A 21 4.56 -8.63 -24.84
N GLN A 22 4.89 -7.38 -25.17
CA GLN A 22 5.18 -6.35 -24.20
C GLN A 22 3.86 -5.82 -23.63
N GLY A 23 3.25 -6.63 -22.76
CA GLY A 23 1.99 -6.35 -22.10
C GLY A 23 1.92 -6.93 -20.68
N GLY A 24 3.07 -7.15 -20.04
CA GLY A 24 3.11 -7.64 -18.67
C GLY A 24 2.79 -6.53 -17.67
N THR A 25 1.68 -6.66 -16.95
CA THR A 25 1.49 -5.97 -15.67
C THR A 25 2.57 -6.48 -14.71
N PHE A 26 3.48 -5.60 -14.26
CA PHE A 26 4.47 -5.96 -13.25
C PHE A 26 3.74 -6.21 -11.92
N GLU A 27 3.38 -7.47 -11.66
CA GLU A 27 2.78 -7.89 -10.41
C GLU A 27 3.90 -8.26 -9.43
N PHE A 28 4.03 -7.47 -8.36
CA PHE A 28 5.01 -7.74 -7.31
C PHE A 28 4.44 -8.77 -6.34
N VAL A 29 5.09 -9.92 -6.23
CA VAL A 29 4.65 -11.03 -5.38
C VAL A 29 5.57 -11.23 -4.18
N ALA A 30 5.00 -11.42 -3.00
CA ALA A 30 5.73 -11.93 -1.84
C ALA A 30 6.10 -13.41 -2.04
N PRO A 31 6.96 -14.02 -1.18
CA PRO A 31 7.20 -15.45 -1.20
C PRO A 31 5.89 -16.24 -1.24
N GLY A 32 5.74 -17.11 -2.25
CA GLY A 32 4.51 -17.88 -2.48
C GLY A 32 3.44 -17.19 -3.33
N GLY A 33 3.76 -16.10 -4.03
CA GLY A 33 2.84 -15.50 -5.01
C GLY A 33 1.77 -14.60 -4.41
N LYS A 34 1.82 -14.31 -3.10
CA LYS A 34 0.74 -13.61 -2.39
C LYS A 34 0.93 -12.09 -2.43
N THR A 35 -0.16 -11.40 -2.71
CA THR A 35 -0.28 -9.94 -2.64
C THR A 35 -1.05 -9.49 -1.40
N ASP A 36 -1.91 -10.37 -0.85
CA ASP A 36 -2.67 -10.15 0.38
C ASP A 36 -2.18 -11.16 1.44
N ILE A 37 -1.69 -10.64 2.57
CA ILE A 37 -1.07 -11.43 3.63
C ILE A 37 -1.76 -11.12 4.95
N PHE A 38 -2.32 -12.14 5.60
CA PHE A 38 -2.98 -12.03 6.90
C PHE A 38 -2.18 -12.74 7.98
N TYR A 39 -2.06 -12.09 9.13
CA TYR A 39 -1.39 -12.60 10.32
C TYR A 39 -2.45 -12.95 11.36
N ASP A 40 -3.11 -14.08 11.14
CA ASP A 40 -4.12 -14.63 12.03
C ASP A 40 -3.70 -16.05 12.49
N PRO A 41 -4.01 -16.46 13.74
CA PRO A 41 -4.75 -15.73 14.77
C PRO A 41 -3.94 -14.56 15.37
N PRO A 42 -4.53 -13.65 16.19
CA PRO A 42 -3.82 -12.49 16.76
C PRO A 42 -2.46 -12.80 17.43
N ALA A 43 -2.30 -14.01 17.98
CA ALA A 43 -1.05 -14.49 18.57
C ALA A 43 0.13 -14.62 17.57
N SER A 44 -0.12 -14.67 16.26
CA SER A 44 0.92 -14.71 15.22
C SER A 44 1.42 -13.32 14.81
N ARG A 45 0.74 -12.26 15.25
CA ARG A 45 1.05 -10.88 14.88
C ARG A 45 2.27 -10.39 15.64
N GLY A 46 3.11 -9.62 14.96
CA GLY A 46 4.26 -8.94 15.54
C GLY A 46 4.14 -7.43 15.41
N LYS A 47 4.86 -6.69 16.24
CA LYS A 47 4.96 -5.23 16.10
C LYS A 47 6.03 -4.87 15.08
N PRO A 48 5.82 -3.81 14.27
CA PRO A 48 6.93 -3.16 13.59
C PRO A 48 7.83 -2.47 14.63
N GLY A 49 9.01 -2.04 14.21
CA GLY A 49 9.82 -1.08 14.93
C GLY A 49 9.18 0.31 14.97
N PRO A 50 9.89 1.31 15.53
CA PRO A 50 9.39 2.68 15.61
C PRO A 50 9.11 3.27 14.22
N VAL A 51 7.89 3.76 14.02
CA VAL A 51 7.47 4.47 12.82
C VAL A 51 7.25 5.94 13.19
N SER A 52 8.06 6.82 12.62
CA SER A 52 7.95 8.26 12.82
C SER A 52 8.70 9.03 11.74
N GLY A 53 8.25 10.24 11.43
CA GLY A 53 8.95 11.14 10.54
C GLY A 53 8.29 12.52 10.45
N PRO A 54 8.85 13.44 9.65
CA PRO A 54 8.27 14.77 9.45
C PRO A 54 6.85 14.68 8.88
N ASP A 55 5.93 15.53 9.34
CA ASP A 55 4.62 15.69 8.70
C ASP A 55 4.81 16.30 7.29
N LEU A 56 4.18 15.68 6.29
CA LEU A 56 4.20 16.16 4.91
C LEU A 56 3.72 17.61 4.78
N MET A 57 2.65 17.99 5.47
CA MET A 57 2.06 19.32 5.34
C MET A 57 2.78 20.37 6.20
N ASP A 58 3.52 19.94 7.23
CA ASP A 58 4.29 20.83 8.11
C ASP A 58 5.52 20.11 8.66
N THR A 59 6.66 20.21 7.95
CA THR A 59 7.89 19.47 8.28
C THR A 59 8.55 19.89 9.60
N SER A 60 8.04 20.94 10.27
CA SER A 60 8.45 21.27 11.64
C SER A 60 7.83 20.33 12.69
N LYS A 61 6.76 19.63 12.33
CA LYS A 61 6.09 18.63 13.16
C LYS A 61 6.59 17.24 12.83
N THR A 62 6.57 16.37 13.84
CA THR A 62 6.85 14.95 13.72
C THR A 62 5.57 14.18 13.95
N LEU A 63 5.23 13.29 13.02
CA LEU A 63 4.19 12.29 13.20
C LEU A 63 4.83 11.01 13.74
N SER A 64 4.15 10.33 14.65
CA SER A 64 4.55 9.04 15.18
C SER A 64 3.37 8.07 15.19
N LEU A 65 3.67 6.78 14.99
CA LEU A 65 2.68 5.73 15.20
C LEU A 65 2.10 5.75 16.62
N ASN A 66 2.87 6.20 17.62
CA ASN A 66 2.43 6.33 19.00
C ASN A 66 1.31 7.38 19.19
N ASP A 67 1.11 8.31 18.24
CA ASP A 67 0.01 9.27 18.27
C ASP A 67 -1.36 8.60 18.08
N PHE A 68 -1.38 7.32 17.68
CA PHE A 68 -2.56 6.52 17.38
C PHE A 68 -2.73 5.34 18.35
N GLU A 69 -2.21 5.44 19.58
CA GLU A 69 -2.37 4.40 20.61
C GLU A 69 -3.83 3.97 20.80
N GLY A 70 -4.04 2.64 20.91
CA GLY A 70 -5.35 2.05 21.12
C GLY A 70 -6.27 2.03 19.89
N LYS A 71 -5.83 2.55 18.75
CA LYS A 71 -6.55 2.50 17.47
C LYS A 71 -5.96 1.44 16.54
N VAL A 72 -6.82 0.87 15.70
CA VAL A 72 -6.38 0.19 14.47
C VAL A 72 -5.74 1.25 13.58
N VAL A 73 -4.57 0.98 13.02
CA VAL A 73 -3.87 1.95 12.17
C VAL A 73 -3.70 1.35 10.78
N VAL A 74 -4.27 2.02 9.78
CA VAL A 74 -4.01 1.73 8.37
C VAL A 74 -2.83 2.59 7.94
N ILE A 75 -1.70 1.95 7.66
CA ILE A 75 -0.50 2.60 7.14
C ILE A 75 -0.47 2.38 5.62
N ASN A 76 -0.56 3.46 4.84
CA ASN A 76 -0.49 3.40 3.37
C ASN A 76 0.81 4.01 2.88
N VAL A 77 1.61 3.24 2.15
CA VAL A 77 2.87 3.68 1.52
C VAL A 77 2.57 4.10 0.10
N TRP A 78 2.78 5.38 -0.22
CA TRP A 78 2.32 5.98 -1.46
C TRP A 78 3.29 7.03 -2.00
N GLY A 79 3.04 7.53 -3.21
CA GLY A 79 3.70 8.72 -3.76
C GLY A 79 2.85 9.30 -4.89
N GLN A 80 2.91 10.60 -5.14
CA GLN A 80 2.02 11.24 -6.11
C GLN A 80 2.27 10.77 -7.56
N TRP A 81 3.50 10.32 -7.83
CA TRP A 81 3.94 9.79 -9.13
C TRP A 81 3.38 8.39 -9.43
N CYS A 82 2.86 7.69 -8.43
CA CYS A 82 2.45 6.30 -8.52
C CYS A 82 1.02 6.18 -9.04
N GLY A 83 0.85 5.71 -10.28
CA GLY A 83 -0.46 5.54 -10.93
C GLY A 83 -1.50 4.78 -10.08
N PRO A 84 -1.19 3.56 -9.58
CA PRO A 84 -2.11 2.80 -8.72
C PRO A 84 -2.42 3.51 -7.40
N CYS A 85 -1.44 4.18 -6.79
CA CYS A 85 -1.64 4.96 -5.55
C CYS A 85 -2.69 6.06 -5.75
N ARG A 86 -2.64 6.75 -6.91
CA ARG A 86 -3.63 7.77 -7.27
C ARG A 86 -5.02 7.19 -7.51
N ALA A 87 -5.12 5.93 -7.93
CA ALA A 87 -6.39 5.25 -8.14
C ALA A 87 -7.04 4.79 -6.81
N GLU A 88 -6.23 4.30 -5.86
CA GLU A 88 -6.74 3.83 -4.58
C GLU A 88 -7.06 4.94 -3.57
N ILE A 89 -6.49 6.15 -3.71
CA ILE A 89 -6.61 7.20 -2.69
C ILE A 89 -8.08 7.53 -2.35
N THR A 90 -8.96 7.59 -3.35
CA THR A 90 -10.40 7.82 -3.13
C THR A 90 -11.08 6.65 -2.44
N GLN A 91 -10.59 5.42 -2.63
CA GLN A 91 -11.11 4.24 -1.94
C GLN A 91 -10.66 4.23 -0.48
N LEU A 92 -9.41 4.60 -0.19
CA LEU A 92 -8.91 4.73 1.18
C LEU A 92 -9.66 5.82 1.95
N GLU A 93 -9.93 6.98 1.33
CA GLU A 93 -10.76 8.03 1.93
C GLU A 93 -12.18 7.55 2.27
N LYS A 94 -12.81 6.71 1.42
CA LYS A 94 -14.12 6.12 1.75
C LYS A 94 -14.06 5.27 3.01
N VAL A 95 -12.99 4.48 3.20
CA VAL A 95 -12.82 3.66 4.40
C VAL A 95 -12.54 4.55 5.61
N TYR A 96 -11.69 5.57 5.46
CA TYR A 96 -11.45 6.57 6.49
C TYR A 96 -12.76 7.21 6.96
N ASP A 97 -13.59 7.67 6.03
CA ASP A 97 -14.90 8.27 6.33
C ASP A 97 -15.88 7.28 6.98
N ALA A 98 -15.97 6.06 6.44
CA ALA A 98 -16.85 5.02 6.97
C ALA A 98 -16.45 4.52 8.37
N THR A 99 -15.23 4.82 8.83
CA THR A 99 -14.70 4.35 10.11
C THR A 99 -14.49 5.47 11.14
N ARG A 100 -14.94 6.70 10.87
CA ARG A 100 -14.80 7.85 11.78
C ARG A 100 -15.39 7.64 13.19
N ASN A 101 -16.39 6.76 13.33
CA ASN A 101 -17.01 6.41 14.61
C ASN A 101 -16.38 5.19 15.29
N LEU A 102 -15.32 4.62 14.73
CA LEU A 102 -14.59 3.46 15.25
C LEU A 102 -13.19 3.89 15.74
N PRO A 103 -12.52 3.09 16.59
CA PRO A 103 -11.14 3.35 17.00
C PRO A 103 -10.17 3.00 15.87
N VAL A 104 -10.24 3.74 14.77
CA VAL A 104 -9.45 3.56 13.55
C VAL A 104 -8.75 4.87 13.21
N ALA A 105 -7.50 4.76 12.75
CA ALA A 105 -6.71 5.86 12.23
C ALA A 105 -6.04 5.44 10.92
N PHE A 106 -5.71 6.45 10.11
CA PHE A 106 -4.96 6.30 8.88
C PHE A 106 -3.69 7.14 8.98
N LEU A 107 -2.60 6.60 8.44
CA LEU A 107 -1.30 7.25 8.36
C LEU A 107 -0.70 6.95 7.00
N GLY A 108 -0.51 7.98 6.18
CA GLY A 108 0.26 7.83 4.95
C GLY A 108 1.76 7.87 5.21
N ILE A 109 2.54 7.29 4.31
CA ILE A 109 3.98 7.47 4.21
C ILE A 109 4.26 7.79 2.75
N ASP A 110 4.52 9.07 2.49
CA ASP A 110 4.88 9.60 1.17
C ASP A 110 6.35 9.26 0.89
N VAL A 111 6.60 8.60 -0.24
CA VAL A 111 7.91 8.07 -0.59
C VAL A 111 8.31 8.43 -2.02
N ARG A 112 9.63 8.57 -2.21
CA ARG A 112 10.28 8.86 -3.50
C ARG A 112 9.87 10.19 -4.15
N ASP A 113 9.15 11.04 -3.45
CA ASP A 113 8.87 12.43 -3.84
C ASP A 113 9.93 13.38 -3.28
N ASN A 114 11.01 13.59 -4.05
CA ASN A 114 12.14 14.44 -3.62
C ASN A 114 11.82 15.95 -3.63
N ASP A 115 10.80 16.34 -4.39
CA ASP A 115 10.24 17.68 -4.37
C ASP A 115 8.96 17.64 -3.52
N ILE A 116 8.96 18.30 -2.37
CA ILE A 116 7.89 18.22 -1.38
C ILE A 116 6.59 18.91 -1.84
N ASP A 117 6.67 19.83 -2.80
CA ASP A 117 5.49 20.58 -3.23
C ASP A 117 4.54 19.71 -4.05
N ALA A 118 5.06 18.76 -4.84
CA ALA A 118 4.24 17.83 -5.64
C ALA A 118 3.29 16.94 -4.81
N PRO A 119 3.74 16.23 -3.76
CA PRO A 119 2.84 15.43 -2.92
C PRO A 119 1.90 16.30 -2.08
N ARG A 120 2.29 17.52 -1.69
CA ARG A 120 1.40 18.48 -1.00
C ARG A 120 0.26 18.94 -1.90
N ASP A 121 0.57 19.31 -3.13
CA ASP A 121 -0.43 19.70 -4.13
C ASP A 121 -1.38 18.53 -4.42
N PHE A 122 -0.86 17.31 -4.50
CA PHE A 122 -1.68 16.12 -4.67
C PHE A 122 -2.63 15.89 -3.49
N VAL A 123 -2.15 16.01 -2.24
CA VAL A 123 -2.99 15.90 -1.04
C VAL A 123 -4.10 16.95 -1.05
N ALA A 124 -3.79 18.19 -1.43
CA ALA A 124 -4.77 19.28 -1.52
C ALA A 124 -5.81 19.05 -2.64
N ASP A 125 -5.37 18.67 -3.85
CA ASP A 125 -6.23 18.38 -5.00
C ASP A 125 -7.18 17.21 -4.73
N ARG A 126 -6.63 16.13 -4.16
CA ARG A 126 -7.39 14.90 -3.87
C ARG A 126 -8.14 14.93 -2.55
N LYS A 127 -7.95 15.98 -1.75
CA LYS A 127 -8.59 16.17 -0.44
C LYS A 127 -8.33 14.99 0.49
N VAL A 128 -7.10 14.52 0.53
CA VAL A 128 -6.69 13.44 1.43
C VAL A 128 -6.78 13.96 2.86
N SER A 129 -7.60 13.32 3.69
CA SER A 129 -7.99 13.83 5.01
C SER A 129 -7.07 13.35 6.13
N TYR A 130 -6.37 12.24 5.91
CA TYR A 130 -5.44 11.68 6.89
C TYR A 130 -4.00 12.19 6.70
N PRO A 131 -3.22 12.30 7.79
CA PRO A 131 -1.86 12.82 7.71
C PRO A 131 -0.90 11.82 7.06
N SER A 132 0.20 12.33 6.49
CA SER A 132 1.26 11.51 5.92
C SER A 132 2.64 11.91 6.45
N ILE A 133 3.48 10.93 6.74
CA ILE A 133 4.93 11.14 6.96
C ILE A 133 5.59 11.43 5.60
N TYR A 134 6.45 12.45 5.54
CA TYR A 134 7.31 12.72 4.39
C TYR A 134 8.63 11.94 4.50
N ASP A 135 8.81 10.93 3.64
CA ASP A 135 9.99 10.06 3.66
C ASP A 135 10.46 9.68 2.24
N PRO A 136 11.03 10.62 1.46
CA PRO A 136 11.49 10.36 0.10
C PRO A 136 12.49 9.20 0.00
N ALA A 137 13.27 8.98 1.06
CA ALA A 137 14.32 7.98 1.14
C ALA A 137 13.83 6.60 1.63
N MET A 138 12.54 6.43 1.94
CA MET A 138 11.95 5.20 2.47
C MET A 138 12.60 4.68 3.76
N ARG A 139 13.15 5.56 4.61
CA ARG A 139 13.82 5.17 5.86
C ARG A 139 12.85 4.53 6.86
N THR A 140 11.60 4.98 6.88
CA THR A 140 10.53 4.45 7.73
C THR A 140 10.29 2.96 7.48
N MET A 141 10.59 2.48 6.26
CA MET A 141 10.41 1.07 5.92
C MET A 141 11.35 0.13 6.69
N ILE A 142 12.46 0.65 7.23
CA ILE A 142 13.37 -0.10 8.10
C ILE A 142 12.64 -0.62 9.35
N ALA A 143 11.62 0.09 9.84
CA ALA A 143 10.80 -0.34 10.96
C ALA A 143 10.11 -1.70 10.71
N PHE A 144 9.82 -2.04 9.46
CA PHE A 144 9.21 -3.31 9.10
C PHE A 144 10.24 -4.46 8.96
N GLY A 145 11.53 -4.14 9.00
CA GLY A 145 12.64 -5.06 9.27
C GLY A 145 12.77 -6.25 8.31
N GLY A 146 12.23 -6.15 7.09
CA GLY A 146 12.14 -7.25 6.14
C GLY A 146 11.18 -8.38 6.54
N LYS A 147 10.56 -8.30 7.73
CA LYS A 147 9.54 -9.25 8.21
C LYS A 147 8.21 -9.06 7.48
N TYR A 148 7.92 -7.82 7.08
CA TYR A 148 6.73 -7.45 6.35
C TYR A 148 7.13 -6.81 5.01
N PRO A 149 6.63 -7.31 3.87
CA PRO A 149 6.94 -6.73 2.58
C PRO A 149 6.27 -5.34 2.49
N THR A 150 7.07 -4.28 2.44
CA THR A 150 6.58 -2.88 2.43
C THR A 150 7.35 -2.00 1.44
N THR A 151 8.24 -2.61 0.64
CA THR A 151 9.05 -1.91 -0.38
C THR A 151 8.35 -1.82 -1.74
N VAL A 152 7.18 -2.46 -1.88
CA VAL A 152 6.28 -2.35 -3.03
C VAL A 152 5.40 -1.11 -2.84
N ILE A 153 5.14 -0.39 -3.92
CA ILE A 153 4.36 0.85 -3.91
C ILE A 153 3.23 0.73 -4.96
N PRO A 154 1.95 0.85 -4.57
CA PRO A 154 1.48 1.02 -3.20
C PRO A 154 1.71 -0.24 -2.34
N SER A 155 1.76 -0.04 -1.03
CA SER A 155 1.50 -1.10 -0.07
C SER A 155 0.73 -0.57 1.12
N THR A 156 -0.15 -1.39 1.68
CA THR A 156 -0.96 -1.03 2.85
C THR A 156 -0.75 -2.04 3.96
N VAL A 157 -0.35 -1.57 5.13
CA VAL A 157 -0.20 -2.37 6.35
C VAL A 157 -1.31 -2.01 7.31
N VAL A 158 -2.04 -3.00 7.81
CA VAL A 158 -3.08 -2.79 8.82
C VAL A 158 -2.60 -3.31 10.16
N LEU A 159 -2.52 -2.41 11.13
CA LEU A 159 -2.13 -2.70 12.50
C LEU A 159 -3.38 -2.84 13.38
N ASP A 160 -3.39 -3.83 14.26
CA ASP A 160 -4.41 -3.93 15.31
C ASP A 160 -4.23 -2.85 16.40
N ARG A 161 -5.12 -2.84 17.40
CA ARG A 161 -5.12 -1.83 18.47
C ARG A 161 -3.92 -1.89 19.41
N GLU A 162 -3.11 -2.93 19.32
CA GLU A 162 -1.82 -3.09 20.01
C GLU A 162 -0.63 -2.71 19.12
N HIS A 163 -0.91 -2.19 17.93
CA HIS A 163 0.04 -1.89 16.85
C HIS A 163 0.80 -3.13 16.35
N ARG A 164 0.17 -4.31 16.38
CA ARG A 164 0.73 -5.50 15.74
C ARG A 164 0.21 -5.61 14.31
N VAL A 165 1.06 -5.99 13.37
CA VAL A 165 0.69 -6.18 11.96
C VAL A 165 -0.30 -7.33 11.83
N ALA A 166 -1.51 -7.02 11.40
CA ALA A 166 -2.60 -7.97 11.18
C ALA A 166 -2.79 -8.31 9.71
N ALA A 167 -2.54 -7.36 8.81
CA ALA A 167 -2.59 -7.57 7.37
C ALA A 167 -1.56 -6.72 6.61
N VAL A 168 -1.12 -7.21 5.45
CA VAL A 168 -0.29 -6.49 4.48
C VAL A 168 -0.85 -6.72 3.08
N PHE A 169 -1.01 -5.65 2.32
CA PHE A 169 -1.46 -5.65 0.94
C PHE A 169 -0.36 -5.04 0.06
N LEU A 170 -0.03 -5.70 -1.05
CA LEU A 170 1.03 -5.34 -2.00
C LEU A 170 0.50 -4.92 -3.37
N ARG A 171 -0.75 -4.48 -3.39
CA ARG A 171 -1.51 -4.07 -4.57
C ARG A 171 -2.38 -2.87 -4.22
N GLU A 172 -2.97 -2.26 -5.23
CA GLU A 172 -4.02 -1.26 -5.01
C GLU A 172 -5.23 -1.86 -4.29
N LEU A 173 -5.87 -1.06 -3.44
CA LEU A 173 -7.04 -1.47 -2.67
C LEU A 173 -8.33 -0.74 -3.06
N LEU A 174 -9.42 -1.49 -3.09
CA LEU A 174 -10.77 -0.96 -3.08
C LEU A 174 -11.28 -0.83 -1.64
N ALA A 175 -12.31 -0.02 -1.43
CA ALA A 175 -12.92 0.13 -0.11
C ALA A 175 -13.46 -1.22 0.41
N ASP A 176 -14.00 -2.04 -0.49
CA ASP A 176 -14.56 -3.37 -0.17
C ASP A 176 -13.48 -4.39 0.25
N ASP A 177 -12.22 -4.18 -0.16
CA ASP A 177 -11.09 -5.00 0.30
C ASP A 177 -10.73 -4.67 1.76
N LEU A 178 -10.68 -3.38 2.08
CA LEU A 178 -10.07 -2.88 3.33
C LEU A 178 -11.09 -2.71 4.48
N LEU A 179 -12.30 -2.22 4.18
CA LEU A 179 -13.30 -1.90 5.20
C LEU A 179 -13.66 -3.10 6.10
N PRO A 180 -13.90 -4.32 5.57
CA PRO A 180 -14.22 -5.47 6.41
C PRO A 180 -13.06 -5.85 7.36
N VAL A 181 -11.82 -5.70 6.90
CA VAL A 181 -10.62 -6.00 7.70
C VAL A 181 -10.50 -5.03 8.86
N VAL A 182 -10.61 -3.73 8.58
CA VAL A 182 -10.50 -2.68 9.59
C VAL A 182 -11.63 -2.78 10.63
N GLN A 183 -12.87 -3.01 10.19
CA GLN A 183 -14.01 -3.18 11.08
C GLN A 183 -13.85 -4.41 11.99
N ARG A 184 -13.40 -5.54 11.44
CA ARG A 184 -13.09 -6.74 12.23
C ARG A 184 -12.06 -6.45 13.31
N LEU A 185 -10.95 -5.81 12.96
CA LEU A 185 -9.87 -5.48 13.91
C LEU A 185 -10.32 -4.48 14.97
N ALA A 186 -11.16 -3.51 14.60
CA ALA A 186 -11.73 -2.56 15.55
C ALA A 186 -12.67 -3.25 16.57
N ALA A 187 -13.31 -4.34 16.16
CA ALA A 187 -14.22 -5.14 16.99
C ALA A 187 -13.53 -6.24 17.80
N GLU A 188 -12.23 -6.50 17.60
CA GLU A 188 -11.49 -7.46 18.44
C GLU A 188 -11.55 -7.05 19.92
N PRO A 189 -11.45 -7.99 20.89
CA PRO A 189 -11.39 -7.62 22.30
C PRO A 189 -10.29 -6.61 22.58
N ALA A 190 -10.54 -5.69 23.51
CA ALA A 190 -9.49 -4.74 23.90
C ALA A 190 -8.28 -5.49 24.44
N PRO A 191 -7.05 -4.99 24.17
CA PRO A 191 -5.87 -5.55 24.81
C PRO A 191 -6.13 -5.66 26.30
N ALA A 192 -5.89 -6.85 26.86
CA ALA A 192 -5.91 -7.00 28.30
C ALA A 192 -4.95 -5.94 28.85
N LYS A 193 -5.47 -4.99 29.65
CA LYS A 193 -4.61 -4.02 30.34
C LYS A 193 -3.53 -4.86 31.03
N SER A 194 -2.27 -4.64 30.64
CA SER A 194 -1.15 -5.23 31.35
C SER A 194 -1.34 -4.86 32.82
N ALA A 195 -1.64 -5.87 33.65
CA ALA A 195 -1.47 -5.74 35.07
C ALA A 195 0.04 -5.54 35.25
N ALA A 196 0.45 -4.28 35.42
CA ALA A 196 1.80 -3.98 35.84
C ALA A 196 2.05 -4.69 37.18
N PRO A 197 3.20 -5.37 37.36
CA PRO A 197 3.63 -5.77 38.69
C PRO A 197 3.91 -4.55 39.58
#